data_AF-A0A7V2RTX0-F1
#
_entry.id   AF-A0A7V2RTX0-F1
#
_cell.length_a   1.000
_cell.length_b   1.000
_cell.length_c   1.000
_cell.angle_alpha   90.00
_cell.angle_beta   90.00
_cell.angle_gamma   90.00
#
_symmetry.space_group_name_H-M   'P 1'
#
loop_
_entity.id
_entity.type
_entity.pdbx_description
1 polymer ?
#
loop_
_entity_poly.entity_id
_entity_poly.type
_entity_poly.pdbx_seq_one_letter_code
_entity_poly.pdbx_strand_id
1 'polypeptide(L)'
;ARNGCALAHPVYGIEEGFLLAPIEGAVRLTTGVELASPEAPPDYRWPRRLVPKAQRLLPGLPGRIEREWLGLRPSLPDGLPVLGRAPHVDNLLLAFGHQHLGLTLGPLTGRIMADLAAGRDPGLDLTPYAADRRFC
;
A
#
# COMPACT_ATOMS: atom_id res chain seq x y z
N ALA A 1 22.07 14.27 21.73
CA ALA A 1 21.81 15.38 20.80
C ALA A 1 20.45 15.16 20.14
N ARG A 2 19.42 15.92 20.55
CA ARG A 2 18.07 15.89 19.92
C ARG A 2 18.01 16.98 18.84
N ASN A 3 18.78 16.83 17.77
CA ASN A 3 18.76 17.75 16.61
C ASN A 3 18.33 16.99 15.34
N GLY A 4 17.25 16.22 15.43
CA GLY A 4 16.59 15.63 14.27
C GLY A 4 15.34 16.43 13.96
N CYS A 5 15.14 16.82 12.70
CA CYS A 5 13.90 17.44 12.25
C CYS A 5 12.70 16.58 12.68
N ALA A 6 11.91 17.09 13.64
CA ALA A 6 10.78 16.37 14.20
C ALA A 6 9.56 16.60 13.31
N LEU A 7 9.40 15.74 12.31
CA LEU A 7 8.19 15.72 11.52
C LEU A 7 7.05 15.16 12.40
N ALA A 8 6.02 15.97 12.68
CA ALA A 8 4.87 15.55 13.50
C ALA A 8 3.73 14.94 12.67
N HIS A 9 3.67 15.30 11.38
CA HIS A 9 2.58 14.91 10.48
C HIS A 9 3.14 14.50 9.11
N PRO A 10 2.44 13.62 8.37
CA PRO A 10 2.84 13.32 7.00
C PRO A 10 2.84 14.58 6.12
N VAL A 11 3.88 14.73 5.29
CA VAL A 11 4.01 15.82 4.31
C VAL A 11 4.08 15.21 2.92
N TYR A 12 3.21 15.66 2.03
CA TYR A 12 3.15 15.19 0.66
C TYR A 12 3.76 16.23 -0.29
N GLY A 13 4.88 15.88 -0.92
CA GLY A 13 5.47 16.65 -2.00
C GLY A 13 4.71 16.35 -3.29
N ILE A 14 3.67 17.13 -3.56
CA ILE A 14 2.73 16.90 -4.67
C ILE A 14 3.47 16.91 -6.01
N GLU A 15 4.32 17.92 -6.24
CA GLU A 15 5.06 18.09 -7.50
C GLU A 15 6.13 17.00 -7.67
N GLU A 16 6.73 16.55 -6.58
CA GLU A 16 7.80 15.55 -6.61
C GLU A 16 7.32 14.10 -6.54
N GLY A 17 6.06 13.85 -6.17
CA GLY A 17 5.46 12.53 -6.10
C GLY A 17 6.01 11.65 -4.96
N PHE A 18 6.22 12.24 -3.77
CA PHE A 18 6.60 11.47 -2.57
C PHE A 18 5.86 11.91 -1.31
N LEU A 19 5.75 10.99 -0.36
CA LEU A 19 5.24 11.25 0.99
C LEU A 19 6.38 11.09 2.01
N LEU A 20 6.55 12.06 2.88
CA LEU A 20 7.35 11.96 4.10
C LEU A 20 6.40 11.63 5.25
N ALA A 21 6.61 10.50 5.91
CA ALA A 21 5.83 10.09 7.06
C ALA A 21 6.75 9.91 8.28
N PRO A 22 6.40 10.46 9.45
CA PRO A 22 7.15 10.16 10.65
C PRO A 22 6.98 8.70 11.05
N ILE A 23 8.08 8.10 11.47
CA ILE A 23 8.12 6.77 12.10
C ILE A 23 8.96 6.88 13.38
N GLU A 24 8.95 5.85 14.22
CA GLU A 24 9.71 5.87 15.46
C GLU A 24 11.21 6.14 15.20
N GLY A 25 11.68 7.31 15.65
CA GLY A 25 13.08 7.74 15.52
C GLY A 25 13.55 8.13 14.11
N ALA A 26 12.68 8.13 13.09
CA ALA A 26 13.09 8.41 11.71
C ALA A 26 11.97 9.03 10.85
N VAL A 27 12.33 9.45 9.64
CA VAL A 27 11.37 9.88 8.61
C VAL A 27 11.42 8.88 7.47
N ARG A 28 10.26 8.39 7.05
CA ARG A 28 10.11 7.49 5.90
C ARG A 28 9.72 8.30 4.67
N LEU A 29 10.55 8.22 3.63
CA LEU A 29 10.23 8.70 2.29
C LEU A 29 9.63 7.55 1.49
N THR A 30 8.36 7.66 1.11
CA THR A 30 7.66 6.70 0.26
C THR A 30 7.41 7.33 -1.11
N THR A 31 7.74 6.61 -2.18
CA THR A 31 7.55 7.09 -3.55
C THR A 31 7.46 5.90 -4.52
N GLY A 32 6.99 6.19 -5.73
CA GLY A 32 7.17 5.33 -6.89
C GLY A 32 6.21 4.15 -6.95
N VAL A 33 5.98 3.73 -8.18
CA VAL A 33 5.41 2.43 -8.56
C VAL A 33 6.21 2.00 -9.78
N GLU A 34 6.59 0.74 -9.82
CA GLU A 34 7.29 0.13 -10.95
C GLU A 34 6.47 -1.05 -11.46
N LEU A 35 6.41 -1.19 -12.78
CA LEU A 35 5.89 -2.39 -13.44
C LEU A 35 7.08 -3.30 -13.76
N ALA A 36 7.31 -4.29 -12.90
CA ALA A 36 8.39 -5.26 -13.02
C ALA A 36 7.89 -6.65 -12.61
N SER A 37 8.67 -7.69 -12.94
CA SER A 37 8.39 -9.04 -12.43
C SER A 37 8.55 -9.06 -10.90
N PRO A 38 7.79 -9.89 -10.17
CA PRO A 38 7.92 -10.03 -8.71
C PRO A 38 9.33 -10.42 -8.24
N GLU A 39 10.10 -11.09 -9.10
CA GLU A 39 11.47 -11.55 -8.85
C GLU A 39 12.54 -10.51 -9.23
N ALA A 40 12.14 -9.40 -9.86
CA ALA A 40 13.07 -8.36 -10.25
C ALA A 40 13.77 -7.75 -9.02
N PRO A 41 15.09 -7.51 -9.08
CA PRO A 41 15.79 -6.84 -8.00
C PRO A 41 15.29 -5.39 -7.87
N PRO A 42 15.28 -4.82 -6.65
CA PRO A 42 14.80 -3.46 -6.44
C PRO A 42 15.70 -2.41 -7.12
N ASP A 43 15.07 -1.41 -7.76
CA ASP A 43 15.77 -0.22 -8.28
C ASP A 43 15.63 0.98 -7.33
N TYR A 44 16.68 1.25 -6.56
CA TYR A 44 16.71 2.39 -5.63
C TYR A 44 17.21 3.70 -6.25
N ARG A 45 17.53 3.75 -7.55
CA ARG A 45 18.02 4.99 -8.18
C ARG A 45 16.99 6.12 -8.10
N TRP A 46 15.72 5.81 -8.28
CA TRP A 46 14.64 6.79 -8.18
C TRP A 46 14.45 7.37 -6.77
N PRO A 47 14.19 6.56 -5.71
CA PRO A 47 14.02 7.11 -4.35
C PRO A 47 15.24 7.88 -3.87
N ARG A 48 16.46 7.46 -4.20
CA ARG A 48 17.70 8.20 -3.86
C ARG A 48 17.76 9.59 -4.48
N ARG A 49 17.25 9.77 -5.71
CA ARG A 49 17.16 11.09 -6.37
C ARG A 49 16.16 12.04 -5.69
N LEU A 50 15.22 11.52 -4.89
CA LEU A 50 14.24 12.34 -4.18
C LEU A 50 14.74 12.83 -2.82
N VAL A 51 15.81 12.25 -2.26
CA VAL A 51 16.35 12.69 -0.95
C VAL A 51 16.71 14.18 -0.95
N PRO A 52 17.45 14.73 -1.95
CA PRO A 52 17.72 16.16 -1.98
C PRO A 52 16.47 17.02 -2.14
N LYS A 53 15.41 16.49 -2.76
CA LYS A 53 14.11 17.19 -2.88
C LYS A 53 13.38 17.21 -1.54
N ALA A 54 13.35 16.09 -0.83
CA ALA A 54 12.81 15.99 0.52
C ALA A 54 13.51 16.93 1.51
N GLN A 55 14.83 17.10 1.40
CA GLN A 55 15.57 18.06 2.23
C GLN A 55 15.23 19.53 1.93
N ARG A 56 14.79 19.85 0.70
CA ARG A 56 14.28 21.18 0.38
C ARG A 56 12.89 21.44 0.97
N LEU A 57 12.02 20.42 0.93
CA LEU A 57 10.69 20.52 1.55
C LEU A 57 10.74 20.51 3.07
N LEU A 58 11.71 19.79 3.66
CA LEU A 58 11.88 19.67 5.11
C LEU A 58 13.32 20.02 5.51
N PRO A 59 13.64 21.31 5.65
CA PRO A 59 14.96 21.77 6.08
C PRO A 59 15.37 21.12 7.41
N GLY A 60 16.56 20.54 7.46
CA GLY A 60 17.07 19.81 8.63
C GLY A 60 16.81 18.30 8.61
N LEU A 61 16.14 17.77 7.57
CA LEU A 61 16.09 16.32 7.36
C LEU A 61 17.51 15.76 7.09
N PRO A 62 17.98 14.79 7.89
CA PRO A 62 19.25 14.13 7.61
C PRO A 62 19.17 13.40 6.26
N GLY A 63 20.13 13.66 5.37
CA GLY A 63 20.19 13.01 4.05
C GLY A 63 20.72 11.56 4.08
N ARG A 64 21.01 11.03 5.28
CA ARG A 64 21.49 9.67 5.47
C ARG A 64 20.34 8.69 5.32
N ILE A 65 20.52 7.69 4.48
CA ILE A 65 19.56 6.60 4.28
C ILE A 65 19.92 5.46 5.23
N GLU A 66 19.06 5.19 6.21
CA GLU A 66 19.25 4.09 7.18
C GLU A 66 18.91 2.71 6.58
N ARG A 67 17.84 2.66 5.77
CA ARG A 67 17.32 1.44 5.17
C ARG A 67 16.54 1.75 3.90
N GLU A 68 16.62 0.84 2.94
CA GLU A 68 15.80 0.82 1.74
C GLU A 68 15.09 -0.53 1.64
N TRP A 69 13.87 -0.55 1.10
CA TRP A 69 13.16 -1.79 0.80
C TRP A 69 12.17 -1.56 -0.34
N LEU A 70 11.74 -2.68 -0.92
CA LEU A 70 10.70 -2.79 -1.93
C LEU A 70 9.55 -3.60 -1.32
N GLY A 71 8.32 -3.31 -1.71
CA GLY A 71 7.15 -4.14 -1.39
C GLY A 71 6.33 -4.38 -2.64
N LEU A 72 5.85 -5.62 -2.81
CA LEU A 72 4.99 -6.00 -3.92
C LEU A 72 3.54 -5.62 -3.60
N ARG A 73 2.87 -4.92 -4.53
CA ARG A 73 1.46 -4.57 -4.40
C ARG A 73 0.61 -5.63 -5.11
N PRO A 74 -0.34 -6.28 -4.42
CA PRO A 74 -1.28 -7.17 -5.08
C PRO A 74 -2.30 -6.32 -5.83
N SER A 75 -1.97 -5.92 -7.05
CA SER A 75 -2.81 -5.04 -7.87
C SER A 75 -3.53 -5.82 -8.96
N LEU A 76 -4.84 -5.62 -9.05
CA LEU A 76 -5.69 -6.14 -10.12
C LEU A 76 -5.95 -5.05 -11.18
N PRO A 77 -6.21 -5.44 -12.44
CA PRO A 77 -6.33 -4.50 -13.57
C PRO A 77 -7.41 -3.42 -13.40
N ASP A 78 -8.48 -3.72 -12.66
CA ASP A 78 -9.64 -2.84 -12.47
C ASP A 78 -9.58 -1.94 -11.21
N GLY A 79 -8.53 -2.05 -10.40
CA GLY A 79 -8.46 -1.27 -9.17
C GLY A 79 -9.14 -1.88 -7.94
N LEU A 80 -9.89 -2.98 -8.09
CA LEU A 80 -10.74 -3.51 -7.03
C LEU A 80 -10.15 -4.78 -6.41
N PRO A 81 -10.32 -5.03 -5.10
CA PRO A 81 -9.93 -6.31 -4.50
C PRO A 81 -10.84 -7.44 -5.00
N VAL A 82 -10.38 -8.68 -4.86
CA VAL A 82 -11.21 -9.88 -4.92
C VAL A 82 -11.65 -10.23 -3.51
N LEU A 83 -12.95 -10.22 -3.27
CA LEU A 83 -13.61 -10.58 -2.02
C LEU A 83 -14.77 -11.53 -2.31
N GLY A 84 -14.84 -12.66 -1.62
CA GLY A 84 -15.99 -13.57 -1.72
C GLY A 84 -15.60 -15.04 -1.78
N ARG A 85 -16.55 -15.88 -2.22
CA ARG A 85 -16.32 -17.30 -2.45
C ARG A 85 -15.58 -17.52 -3.76
N ALA A 86 -14.71 -18.52 -3.80
CA ALA A 86 -14.09 -18.94 -5.04
C ALA A 86 -15.15 -19.58 -5.97
N PRO A 87 -15.12 -19.28 -7.28
CA PRO A 87 -15.95 -19.98 -8.25
C PRO A 87 -15.62 -21.48 -8.21
N HIS A 88 -16.66 -22.32 -8.21
CA HIS A 88 -16.55 -23.78 -8.28
C HIS A 88 -15.86 -24.48 -7.09
N VAL A 89 -15.61 -23.78 -5.97
CA VAL A 89 -15.03 -24.38 -4.74
C VAL A 89 -15.81 -23.91 -3.50
N ASP A 90 -16.67 -24.77 -2.97
CA ASP A 90 -17.68 -24.41 -1.97
C ASP A 90 -17.12 -23.92 -0.62
N ASN A 91 -15.91 -24.33 -0.26
CA ASN A 91 -15.28 -24.08 1.03
C ASN A 91 -14.06 -23.15 0.95
N LEU A 92 -13.88 -22.42 -0.14
CA LEU A 92 -12.77 -21.48 -0.33
C LEU A 92 -13.27 -20.04 -0.39
N LEU A 93 -12.69 -19.20 0.46
CA LEU A 93 -12.87 -17.75 0.48
C LEU A 93 -11.62 -17.05 -0.03
N LEU A 94 -11.82 -16.00 -0.83
CA LEU A 94 -10.76 -15.20 -1.45
C LEU A 94 -10.82 -13.77 -0.90
N ALA A 95 -9.66 -13.24 -0.51
CA ALA A 95 -9.50 -11.87 -0.03
C ALA A 95 -8.10 -11.34 -0.36
N PHE A 96 -7.93 -10.77 -1.56
CA PHE A 96 -6.66 -10.22 -2.03
C PHE A 96 -6.91 -9.04 -2.98
N GLY A 97 -5.85 -8.40 -3.48
CA GLY A 97 -5.99 -7.39 -4.55
C GLY A 97 -6.14 -5.95 -4.07
N HIS A 98 -5.95 -5.66 -2.77
CA HIS A 98 -6.15 -4.32 -2.19
C HIS A 98 -5.12 -3.25 -2.59
N GLN A 99 -4.21 -3.54 -3.51
CA GLN A 99 -3.20 -2.60 -3.99
C GLN A 99 -2.41 -1.94 -2.83
N HIS A 100 -2.42 -0.61 -2.76
CA HIS A 100 -1.80 0.21 -1.71
C HIS A 100 -2.74 0.51 -0.53
N LEU A 101 -3.99 0.03 -0.57
CA LEU A 101 -5.03 0.28 0.43
C LEU A 101 -5.23 -0.89 1.40
N GLY A 102 -4.39 -1.92 1.36
CA GLY A 102 -4.52 -3.11 2.20
C GLY A 102 -4.54 -2.82 3.70
N LEU A 103 -3.72 -1.87 4.20
CA LEU A 103 -3.73 -1.49 5.61
C LEU A 103 -5.04 -0.78 6.01
N THR A 104 -5.55 0.09 5.13
CA THR A 104 -6.77 0.86 5.36
C THR A 104 -8.02 -0.02 5.29
N LEU A 105 -8.08 -0.92 4.30
CA LEU A 105 -9.27 -1.74 4.01
C LEU A 105 -9.23 -3.11 4.69
N GLY A 106 -8.09 -3.51 5.26
CA GLY A 106 -7.90 -4.80 5.92
C GLY A 106 -8.93 -5.10 7.02
N PRO A 107 -9.19 -4.17 7.97
CA PRO A 107 -10.19 -4.39 9.02
C PRO A 107 -11.60 -4.61 8.48
N LEU A 108 -12.03 -3.80 7.50
CA LEU A 108 -13.34 -3.95 6.87
C LEU A 108 -13.43 -5.29 6.11
N THR A 109 -12.38 -5.64 5.38
CA THR A 109 -12.28 -6.93 4.68
C THR A 109 -12.39 -8.08 5.67
N GLY A 110 -11.65 -8.04 6.78
CA GLY A 110 -11.72 -9.07 7.81
C GLY A 110 -13.13 -9.29 8.36
N ARG A 111 -13.88 -8.20 8.61
CA ARG A 111 -15.29 -8.27 9.02
C ARG A 111 -16.16 -8.95 7.97
N ILE A 112 -16.06 -8.51 6.71
CA ILE A 112 -16.82 -9.10 5.58
C ILE A 112 -16.52 -10.59 5.46
N MET A 113 -15.24 -10.97 5.47
CA MET A 113 -14.85 -12.38 5.32
C MET A 113 -15.28 -13.23 6.51
N ALA A 114 -15.31 -12.69 7.72
CA ALA A 114 -15.79 -13.39 8.91
C ALA A 114 -17.30 -13.66 8.85
N ASP A 115 -18.10 -12.74 8.29
CA ASP A 115 -19.52 -12.96 8.05
C ASP A 115 -19.76 -14.04 6.99
N LEU A 116 -19.04 -13.96 5.85
CA LEU A 116 -19.11 -14.98 4.80
C LEU A 116 -18.72 -16.38 5.30
N ALA A 117 -17.66 -16.48 6.10
CA ALA A 117 -17.18 -17.72 6.68
C ALA A 117 -18.22 -18.37 7.61
N ALA A 118 -19.04 -17.56 8.29
CA ALA A 118 -20.09 -18.02 9.17
C ALA A 118 -21.47 -18.15 8.48
N GLY A 119 -21.54 -17.96 7.16
CA GLY A 119 -22.80 -18.01 6.41
C GLY A 119 -23.75 -16.85 6.71
N ARG A 120 -23.23 -15.71 7.19
CA ARG A 120 -24.01 -14.48 7.44
C ARG A 120 -23.91 -13.52 6.26
N ASP A 121 -24.93 -12.68 6.10
CA ASP A 121 -24.90 -11.56 5.16
C ASP A 121 -23.94 -10.47 5.67
N PRO A 122 -22.89 -10.10 4.90
CA PRO A 122 -21.97 -9.02 5.28
C PRO A 122 -22.59 -7.62 5.14
N GLY A 123 -23.79 -7.48 4.58
CA GLY A 123 -24.49 -6.20 4.41
C GLY A 123 -23.90 -5.31 3.30
N LEU A 124 -23.20 -5.90 2.34
CA LEU A 124 -22.60 -5.22 1.19
C LEU A 124 -22.79 -6.10 -0.07
N ASP A 125 -23.14 -5.47 -1.19
CA ASP A 125 -23.10 -6.17 -2.49
C ASP A 125 -21.65 -6.48 -2.88
N LEU A 126 -21.33 -7.77 -2.88
CA LEU A 126 -19.99 -8.26 -3.24
C LEU A 126 -19.82 -8.57 -4.72
N THR A 127 -20.86 -8.42 -5.55
CA THR A 127 -20.80 -8.68 -7.00
C THR A 127 -19.64 -7.94 -7.69
N PRO A 128 -19.34 -6.65 -7.39
CA PRO A 128 -18.21 -5.95 -8.00
C PRO A 128 -16.83 -6.45 -7.55
N TYR A 129 -16.77 -7.29 -6.51
CA TYR A 129 -15.53 -7.82 -5.93
C TYR A 129 -15.37 -9.33 -6.17
N ALA A 130 -16.33 -9.96 -6.85
CA ALA A 130 -16.29 -11.38 -7.16
C ALA A 130 -15.03 -11.75 -7.97
N ALA A 131 -14.55 -12.98 -7.82
CA ALA A 131 -13.34 -13.44 -8.51
C ALA A 131 -13.56 -13.70 -10.01
N ASP A 132 -14.80 -13.95 -10.41
CA ASP A 132 -15.26 -14.19 -11.78
C ASP A 132 -15.87 -12.95 -12.44
N ARG A 133 -15.73 -11.78 -11.81
CA ARG A 133 -16.15 -10.50 -12.42
C ARG A 133 -15.34 -10.21 -13.68
N ARG A 134 -15.96 -9.45 -14.61
CA ARG A 134 -15.27 -8.99 -15.82
C ARG A 134 -14.52 -7.70 -15.54
N PHE A 135 -13.24 -7.68 -15.90
CA PHE A 135 -12.42 -6.47 -15.96
C PHE A 135 -12.76 -5.74 -17.27
N CYS A 136 -13.69 -4.79 -17.23
CA CYS A 136 -13.96 -3.89 -18.35
C CYS A 136 -13.19 -2.58 -18.17
#